data_AF-A0A397GV97-F1
#
_entry.id   AF-A0A397GV97-F1
#
_cell.length_a   1.000
_cell.length_b   1.000
_cell.length_c   1.000
_cell.angle_alpha   90.00
_cell.angle_beta   90.00
_cell.angle_gamma   90.00
#
_symmetry.space_group_name_H-M   'P 1'
#
loop_
_entity.id
_entity.type
_entity.pdbx_description
1 polymer ?
#
loop_
_entity_poly.entity_id
_entity_poly.type
_entity_poly.pdbx_seq_one_letter_code
_entity_poly.pdbx_strand_id
1 'polypeptide(L)'
;MCRLRNQISRFAQNSQFSQFSLFPQFPQFSLTLNRNLFSINNLSRTRIRLISTDSIVGDELSQRLNKPEIKLPKFNRAEIHEGYRIVAGIVLTRSPIILRDPHPFEREYYIYQQRLEQLHAAPFPVDFYFKKGSVAEKKWRERKAKEWSESLLSFSGTKDIIVKKDNGGDVDLSDTKSSSTGTTTTTTTTTSSSSSSSSDDEEIKIASRITAADIENDVKSLDRVLQRTLYLIVKKPRNKHAWQFPQGGVEKPETLLQTATRELEEECGNHMDVWFVGRRPIGYYKYEYPEGYSRDLVKYTGAKVFFMKAHIFSGQVRVDNKEIVDFAWVTKQEMENYVHPDFYNSIKDMLSEL
;
A
#
# COMPACT_ATOMS: atom_id res chain seq x y z
N MET A 1 40.41 -24.98 -43.85
CA MET A 1 40.65 -26.34 -43.31
C MET A 1 39.59 -26.63 -42.26
N CYS A 2 38.37 -26.97 -42.64
CA CYS A 2 37.93 -28.32 -43.01
C CYS A 2 38.13 -29.37 -41.90
N ARG A 3 37.42 -29.22 -40.77
CA ARG A 3 36.92 -30.30 -39.89
C ARG A 3 36.19 -29.67 -38.69
N LEU A 4 34.90 -29.33 -38.86
CA LEU A 4 33.89 -29.18 -37.78
C LEU A 4 32.53 -28.66 -38.31
N ARG A 5 32.15 -29.05 -39.54
CA ARG A 5 30.85 -28.69 -40.15
C ARG A 5 29.84 -29.84 -40.21
N ASN A 6 30.12 -31.00 -39.62
CA ASN A 6 29.34 -32.23 -39.82
C ASN A 6 28.74 -32.84 -38.53
N GLN A 7 28.10 -32.05 -37.66
CA GLN A 7 27.29 -32.63 -36.57
C GLN A 7 25.95 -31.93 -36.24
N ILE A 8 25.46 -30.99 -37.06
CA ILE A 8 24.11 -30.42 -36.87
C ILE A 8 23.30 -30.57 -38.17
N SER A 9 23.03 -31.82 -38.57
CA SER A 9 22.12 -32.12 -39.68
C SER A 9 21.26 -33.37 -39.42
N ARG A 10 21.01 -33.74 -38.16
CA ARG A 10 20.24 -34.95 -37.82
C ARG A 10 19.21 -34.78 -36.69
N PHE A 11 18.69 -33.57 -36.45
CA PHE A 11 17.55 -33.38 -35.54
C PHE A 11 16.50 -32.39 -36.07
N ALA A 12 16.43 -32.23 -37.39
CA ALA A 12 15.39 -31.46 -38.06
C ALA A 12 14.74 -32.34 -39.15
N GLN A 13 14.04 -33.40 -38.73
CA GLN A 13 13.12 -34.16 -39.57
C GLN A 13 12.33 -35.10 -38.66
N ASN A 14 11.20 -34.62 -38.17
CA ASN A 14 9.96 -35.37 -37.93
C ASN A 14 9.00 -34.53 -37.09
N SER A 15 8.14 -33.75 -37.75
CA SER A 15 6.72 -33.74 -37.42
C SER A 15 5.97 -32.99 -38.50
N GLN A 16 5.00 -33.68 -39.08
CA GLN A 16 4.22 -33.27 -40.23
C GLN A 16 3.25 -32.14 -39.84
N PHE A 17 3.19 -31.12 -40.70
CA PHE A 17 2.10 -30.16 -40.74
C PHE A 17 0.79 -30.90 -41.10
N SER A 18 -0.20 -30.86 -40.21
CA SER A 18 -1.60 -30.98 -40.61
C SER A 18 -2.28 -29.62 -40.43
N GLN A 19 -2.96 -29.21 -41.49
CA GLN A 19 -3.75 -28.01 -41.57
C GLN A 19 -5.01 -28.17 -40.70
N PHE A 20 -5.23 -27.25 -39.77
CA PHE A 20 -6.58 -26.93 -39.30
C PHE A 20 -6.72 -25.42 -39.16
N SER A 21 -7.37 -24.84 -40.16
CA SER A 21 -7.90 -23.49 -40.18
C SER A 21 -9.14 -23.40 -39.30
N LEU A 22 -9.06 -22.72 -38.17
CA LEU A 22 -10.23 -22.20 -37.45
C LEU A 22 -9.91 -20.78 -36.98
N PHE A 23 -10.27 -19.82 -37.83
CA PHE A 23 -10.36 -18.39 -37.48
C PHE A 23 -11.59 -18.17 -36.59
N PRO A 24 -11.47 -17.53 -35.42
CA PRO A 24 -12.61 -16.86 -34.81
C PRO A 24 -12.77 -15.46 -35.43
N GLN A 25 -13.94 -15.21 -36.00
CA GLN A 25 -14.39 -13.89 -36.47
C GLN A 25 -14.45 -12.91 -35.30
N PHE A 26 -13.70 -11.81 -35.40
CA PHE A 26 -13.95 -10.61 -34.59
C PHE A 26 -14.96 -9.70 -35.33
N PRO A 27 -15.96 -9.14 -34.64
CA PRO A 27 -16.96 -8.29 -35.26
C PRO A 27 -16.37 -6.93 -35.62
N GLN A 28 -16.60 -6.48 -36.85
CA GLN A 28 -16.31 -5.12 -37.29
C GLN A 28 -17.33 -4.15 -36.65
N PHE A 29 -16.84 -3.26 -35.78
CA PHE A 29 -17.59 -2.08 -35.37
C PHE A 29 -17.49 -1.02 -36.47
N SER A 30 -18.61 -0.71 -37.12
CA SER A 30 -18.74 0.43 -38.01
C SER A 30 -19.02 1.69 -37.18
N LEU A 31 -18.17 2.71 -37.33
CA LEU A 31 -18.43 4.05 -36.79
C LEU A 31 -19.08 4.89 -37.90
N THR A 32 -20.40 5.07 -37.83
CA THR A 32 -21.13 6.02 -38.66
C THR A 32 -20.96 7.42 -38.07
N LEU A 33 -20.15 8.24 -38.74
CA LEU A 33 -19.97 9.66 -38.43
C LEU A 33 -21.19 10.44 -38.94
N ASN A 34 -22.07 10.85 -38.04
CA ASN A 34 -23.22 11.68 -38.38
C ASN A 34 -22.81 13.16 -38.32
N ARG A 35 -22.48 13.75 -39.49
CA ARG A 35 -22.24 15.19 -39.66
C ARG A 35 -23.54 15.86 -40.08
N ASN A 36 -24.24 16.50 -39.15
CA ASN A 36 -25.29 17.46 -39.48
C ASN A 36 -24.76 18.89 -39.30
N LEU A 37 -24.50 19.51 -40.46
CA LEU A 37 -24.30 20.94 -40.64
C LEU A 37 -25.66 21.64 -40.54
N PHE A 38 -25.84 22.53 -39.56
CA PHE A 38 -26.96 23.48 -39.58
C PHE A 38 -26.51 24.82 -40.15
N SER A 39 -27.18 25.16 -41.25
CA SER A 39 -27.12 26.39 -42.02
C SER A 39 -27.62 27.57 -41.20
N ILE A 40 -26.88 28.67 -41.24
CA ILE A 40 -27.27 29.97 -40.68
C ILE A 40 -27.92 30.77 -41.81
N ASN A 41 -29.19 31.14 -41.66
CA ASN A 41 -29.74 32.32 -42.33
C ASN A 41 -30.98 32.87 -41.60
N ASN A 42 -30.87 34.16 -41.28
CA ASN A 42 -31.88 35.20 -41.08
C ASN A 42 -33.06 34.96 -40.12
N LEU A 43 -33.13 35.82 -39.09
CA LEU A 43 -34.27 36.74 -38.89
C LEU A 43 -33.94 37.88 -37.91
N SER A 44 -34.05 39.10 -38.46
CA SER A 44 -34.48 40.39 -37.89
C SER A 44 -34.04 40.85 -36.49
N ARG A 45 -33.36 42.01 -36.54
CA ARG A 45 -33.22 43.07 -35.51
C ARG A 45 -34.30 43.07 -34.43
N THR A 46 -33.88 42.90 -33.18
CA THR A 46 -34.52 43.57 -32.04
C THR A 46 -33.46 44.14 -31.11
N ARG A 47 -33.61 45.42 -30.79
CA ARG A 47 -32.79 46.26 -29.90
C ARG A 47 -32.64 45.61 -28.51
N ILE A 48 -31.42 45.43 -28.01
CA ILE A 48 -31.18 45.15 -26.59
C ILE A 48 -30.08 46.08 -26.08
N ARG A 49 -30.40 46.69 -24.93
CA ARG A 49 -29.65 47.73 -24.22
C ARG A 49 -28.32 47.20 -23.69
N LEU A 50 -27.30 48.05 -23.68
CA LEU A 50 -26.09 47.86 -22.87
C LEU A 50 -26.50 47.81 -21.39
N ILE A 51 -26.22 46.70 -20.71
CA ILE A 51 -26.36 46.55 -19.27
C ILE A 51 -24.98 46.25 -18.69
N SER A 52 -24.64 47.04 -17.67
CA SER A 52 -23.40 47.03 -16.87
C SER A 52 -23.05 45.64 -16.31
N THR A 53 -21.76 45.35 -16.18
CA THR A 53 -21.19 44.04 -15.81
C THR A 53 -21.07 43.76 -14.30
N ASP A 54 -21.73 44.53 -13.43
CA ASP A 54 -21.41 44.51 -11.99
C ASP A 54 -22.33 43.64 -11.11
N SER A 55 -23.16 42.76 -11.66
CA SER A 55 -24.19 42.04 -10.86
C SER A 55 -24.15 40.51 -10.89
N ILE A 56 -23.13 39.87 -11.48
CA ILE A 56 -23.12 38.40 -11.65
C ILE A 56 -22.46 37.64 -10.47
N VAL A 57 -21.73 38.31 -9.58
CA VAL A 57 -20.93 37.64 -8.53
C VAL A 57 -21.69 37.40 -7.21
N GLY A 58 -22.87 38.01 -7.03
CA GLY A 58 -23.60 37.96 -5.75
C GLY A 58 -24.45 36.70 -5.51
N ASP A 59 -24.98 36.09 -6.58
CA ASP A 59 -26.05 35.07 -6.45
C ASP A 59 -25.56 33.62 -6.32
N GLU A 60 -24.33 33.30 -6.71
CA GLU A 60 -23.80 31.93 -6.57
C GLU A 60 -23.29 31.61 -5.16
N LEU A 61 -22.89 32.62 -4.38
CA LEU A 61 -22.45 32.45 -2.99
C LEU A 61 -23.63 32.29 -2.02
N SER A 62 -24.76 32.93 -2.29
CA SER A 62 -25.98 32.84 -1.48
C SER A 62 -26.66 31.48 -1.62
N GLN A 63 -26.53 30.80 -2.77
CA GLN A 63 -27.08 29.45 -2.98
C GLN A 63 -26.28 28.35 -2.27
N ARG A 64 -24.99 28.55 -1.98
CA ARG A 64 -24.18 27.60 -1.20
C ARG A 64 -24.45 27.66 0.32
N LEU A 65 -25.05 28.74 0.81
CA LEU A 65 -25.43 28.90 2.22
C LEU A 65 -26.77 28.25 2.56
N ASN A 66 -27.57 27.85 1.56
CA ASN A 66 -28.80 27.09 1.76
C ASN A 66 -28.53 25.58 1.79
N LYS A 67 -27.79 25.13 2.81
CA LYS A 67 -27.71 23.69 3.13
C LYS A 67 -29.09 23.27 3.65
N PRO A 68 -29.76 22.27 3.05
CA PRO A 68 -31.02 21.78 3.60
C PRO A 68 -30.74 21.27 5.01
N GLU A 69 -31.37 21.90 5.99
CA GLU A 69 -31.31 21.50 7.38
C GLU A 69 -31.87 20.08 7.45
N ILE A 70 -30.99 19.09 7.62
CA ILE A 70 -31.40 17.70 7.80
C ILE A 70 -32.19 17.69 9.09
N LYS A 71 -33.53 17.62 9.01
CA LYS A 71 -34.41 17.45 10.17
C LYS A 71 -34.09 16.09 10.79
N LEU A 72 -33.14 16.07 11.71
CA LEU A 72 -32.88 14.90 12.52
C LEU A 72 -34.17 14.57 13.29
N PRO A 73 -34.54 13.28 13.39
CA PRO A 73 -35.71 12.90 14.17
C PRO A 73 -35.58 13.46 15.58
N LYS A 74 -36.65 14.08 16.09
CA LYS A 74 -36.69 14.62 17.45
C LYS A 74 -36.53 13.43 18.41
N PHE A 75 -35.33 13.29 18.97
CA PHE A 75 -35.03 12.20 19.89
C PHE A 75 -35.78 12.42 21.21
N ASN A 76 -36.72 11.53 21.53
CA ASN A 76 -37.27 11.44 22.86
C ASN A 76 -36.13 11.10 23.83
N ARG A 77 -36.01 11.90 24.90
CA ARG A 77 -34.97 11.78 25.93
C ARG A 77 -35.03 10.42 26.66
N ALA A 78 -36.16 9.72 26.57
CA ALA A 78 -36.51 8.55 27.39
C ALA A 78 -36.36 7.18 26.72
N GLU A 79 -36.01 7.08 25.44
CA GLU A 79 -35.84 5.76 24.79
C GLU A 79 -34.44 5.20 25.10
N ILE A 80 -34.34 4.55 26.27
CA ILE A 80 -33.25 3.63 26.58
C ILE A 80 -33.50 2.39 25.73
N HIS A 81 -32.83 2.26 24.58
CA HIS A 81 -32.89 1.03 23.78
C HIS A 81 -32.27 -0.12 24.58
N GLU A 82 -33.11 -1.06 25.03
CA GLU A 82 -32.73 -2.36 25.63
C GLU A 82 -31.85 -2.30 26.89
N GLY A 83 -31.70 -1.14 27.53
CA GLY A 83 -30.83 -0.99 28.71
C GLY A 83 -29.33 -0.92 28.39
N TYR A 84 -28.93 -0.76 27.12
CA TYR A 84 -27.51 -0.67 26.74
C TYR A 84 -27.08 0.76 26.47
N ARG A 85 -25.89 1.14 26.96
CA ARG A 85 -25.24 2.40 26.61
C ARG A 85 -24.68 2.31 25.19
N ILE A 86 -24.97 3.31 24.36
CA ILE A 86 -24.38 3.43 23.02
C ILE A 86 -23.02 4.12 23.15
N VAL A 87 -22.00 3.50 22.58
CA VAL A 87 -20.61 3.98 22.60
C VAL A 87 -20.12 4.05 21.15
N ALA A 88 -19.43 5.12 20.80
CA ALA A 88 -18.73 5.24 19.53
C ALA A 88 -17.25 4.90 19.77
N GLY A 89 -16.71 3.96 18.98
CA GLY A 89 -15.30 3.61 18.96
C GLY A 89 -14.65 4.03 17.63
N ILE A 90 -13.35 4.26 17.64
CA ILE A 90 -12.58 4.65 16.46
C ILE A 90 -11.55 3.58 16.13
N VAL A 91 -11.61 3.04 14.91
CA VAL A 91 -10.56 2.21 14.33
C VAL A 91 -9.72 3.12 13.44
N LEU A 92 -8.71 3.75 14.04
CA LEU A 92 -7.78 4.64 13.33
C LEU A 92 -6.65 3.81 12.74
N THR A 93 -6.45 3.95 11.42
CA THR A 93 -5.48 3.14 10.68
C THR A 93 -4.45 3.98 9.94
N ARG A 94 -3.20 3.53 9.95
CA ARG A 94 -2.13 4.02 9.07
C ARG A 94 -1.97 3.02 7.93
N SER A 95 -2.25 3.45 6.71
CA SER A 95 -2.15 2.60 5.50
C SER A 95 -0.69 2.20 5.18
N PRO A 96 -0.44 1.07 4.52
CA PRO A 96 0.90 0.73 4.02
C PRO A 96 1.46 1.84 3.12
N ILE A 97 2.71 2.23 3.37
CA ILE A 97 3.40 3.29 2.60
C ILE A 97 4.22 2.66 1.46
N ILE A 98 4.74 1.47 1.67
CA ILE A 98 5.51 0.72 0.68
C ILE A 98 4.81 -0.62 0.35
N LEU A 99 5.13 -1.17 -0.82
CA LEU A 99 4.61 -2.47 -1.25
C LEU A 99 5.03 -3.58 -0.28
N ARG A 100 4.20 -4.62 -0.14
CA ARG A 100 4.56 -5.84 0.61
C ARG A 100 5.72 -6.58 -0.04
N ASP A 101 6.47 -7.32 0.78
CA ASP A 101 7.45 -8.27 0.25
C ASP A 101 6.73 -9.44 -0.47
N PRO A 102 7.19 -9.83 -1.67
CA PRO A 102 6.60 -10.94 -2.41
C PRO A 102 6.91 -12.26 -1.70
N HIS A 103 5.96 -13.19 -1.75
CA HIS A 103 6.19 -14.55 -1.27
C HIS A 103 7.31 -15.22 -2.10
N PRO A 104 8.12 -16.15 -1.54
CA PRO A 104 9.20 -16.80 -2.29
C PRO A 104 8.74 -17.41 -3.63
N PHE A 105 7.55 -18.01 -3.66
CA PHE A 105 6.94 -18.50 -4.91
C PHE A 105 6.61 -17.37 -5.90
N GLU A 106 6.02 -16.26 -5.43
CA GLU A 106 5.70 -15.11 -6.28
C GLU A 106 6.99 -14.52 -6.88
N ARG A 107 8.06 -14.44 -6.09
CA ARG A 107 9.38 -14.00 -6.55
C ARG A 107 9.90 -14.85 -7.69
N GLU A 108 9.92 -16.18 -7.54
CA GLU A 108 10.37 -17.08 -8.61
C GLU A 108 9.46 -17.00 -9.85
N TYR A 109 8.15 -16.88 -9.65
CA TYR A 109 7.20 -16.68 -10.74
C TYR A 109 7.47 -15.39 -11.52
N TYR A 110 7.72 -14.27 -10.83
CA TYR A 110 8.04 -13.00 -11.48
C TYR A 110 9.37 -13.07 -12.24
N ILE A 111 10.40 -13.71 -11.66
CA ILE A 111 11.68 -13.94 -12.35
C ILE A 111 11.46 -14.78 -13.62
N TYR A 112 10.64 -15.82 -13.54
CA TYR A 112 10.29 -16.66 -14.68
C TYR A 112 9.56 -15.87 -15.78
N GLN A 113 8.53 -15.10 -15.40
CA GLN A 113 7.78 -14.26 -16.35
C GLN A 113 8.68 -13.21 -17.00
N GLN A 114 9.55 -12.56 -16.23
CA GLN A 114 10.51 -11.59 -16.74
C GLN A 114 11.47 -12.22 -17.77
N ARG A 115 11.90 -13.47 -17.55
CA ARG A 115 12.73 -14.22 -18.51
C ARG A 115 11.96 -14.56 -19.79
N LEU A 116 10.72 -15.03 -19.66
CA LEU A 116 9.86 -15.30 -20.82
C LEU A 116 9.63 -14.03 -21.65
N GLU A 117 9.34 -12.92 -20.97
CA GLU A 117 9.17 -11.63 -21.61
C GLU A 117 10.44 -11.21 -22.35
N GLN A 118 11.63 -11.37 -21.75
CA GLN A 118 12.90 -11.10 -22.41
C GLN A 118 13.14 -11.98 -23.65
N LEU A 119 12.70 -13.24 -23.63
CA LEU A 119 12.82 -14.15 -24.77
C LEU A 119 11.87 -13.78 -25.92
N HIS A 120 10.65 -13.33 -25.59
CA HIS A 120 9.65 -12.93 -26.57
C HIS A 120 9.78 -11.47 -27.02
N ALA A 121 10.51 -10.64 -26.27
CA ALA A 121 10.69 -9.24 -26.56
C ALA A 121 11.41 -9.04 -27.89
N ALA A 122 10.97 -8.04 -28.65
CA ALA A 122 11.71 -7.57 -29.80
C ALA A 122 13.10 -7.05 -29.36
N PRO A 123 14.12 -7.20 -30.22
CA PRO A 123 15.45 -6.67 -29.90
C PRO A 123 15.39 -5.15 -29.70
N PHE A 124 16.20 -4.65 -28.78
CA PHE A 124 16.26 -3.23 -28.47
C PHE A 124 16.70 -2.40 -29.71
N PRO A 125 15.90 -1.42 -30.18
CA PRO A 125 16.20 -0.67 -31.40
C PRO A 125 17.23 0.43 -31.12
N VAL A 126 18.51 0.08 -31.15
CA VAL A 126 19.63 0.99 -30.84
C VAL A 126 19.60 2.25 -31.71
N ASP A 127 19.37 2.09 -33.02
CA ASP A 127 19.35 3.19 -33.99
C ASP A 127 18.23 4.23 -33.73
N PHE A 128 17.15 3.82 -33.06
CA PHE A 128 16.04 4.71 -32.72
C PHE A 128 16.41 5.66 -31.56
N TYR A 129 17.08 5.12 -30.53
CA TYR A 129 17.44 5.90 -29.33
C TYR A 129 18.79 6.61 -29.45
N PHE A 130 19.73 6.03 -30.20
CA PHE A 130 21.09 6.55 -30.34
C PHE A 130 21.38 6.91 -31.79
N LYS A 131 21.78 8.18 -32.01
CA LYS A 131 22.30 8.60 -33.31
C LYS A 131 23.60 7.87 -33.63
N LYS A 132 23.73 7.39 -34.87
CA LYS A 132 24.93 6.68 -35.35
C LYS A 132 26.17 7.56 -35.20
N GLY A 133 27.21 7.00 -34.61
CA GLY A 133 28.49 7.68 -34.33
C GLY A 133 28.47 8.59 -33.10
N SER A 134 27.37 8.64 -32.34
CA SER A 134 27.32 9.41 -31.10
C SER A 134 28.19 8.79 -30.00
N VAL A 135 28.75 9.64 -29.14
CA VAL A 135 29.45 9.22 -27.91
C VAL A 135 28.54 8.36 -27.03
N ALA A 136 27.23 8.66 -27.00
CA ALA A 136 26.25 7.87 -26.27
C ALA A 136 26.09 6.44 -26.81
N GLU A 137 26.11 6.28 -28.14
CA GLU A 137 26.04 4.97 -28.79
C GLU A 137 27.29 4.13 -28.47
N LYS A 138 28.47 4.77 -28.46
CA LYS A 138 29.74 4.12 -28.09
C LYS A 138 29.72 3.65 -26.63
N LYS A 139 29.36 4.54 -25.69
CA LYS A 139 29.22 4.20 -24.26
C LYS A 139 28.21 3.07 -24.03
N TRP A 140 27.09 3.08 -24.74
CA TRP A 140 26.09 2.00 -24.67
C TRP A 140 26.65 0.66 -25.13
N ARG A 141 27.34 0.61 -26.28
CA ARG A 141 27.95 -0.62 -26.81
C ARG A 141 29.03 -1.17 -25.90
N GLU A 142 29.89 -0.32 -25.35
CA GLU A 142 30.93 -0.71 -24.39
C GLU A 142 30.31 -1.32 -23.12
N ARG A 143 29.27 -0.69 -22.57
CA ARG A 143 28.56 -1.22 -21.41
C ARG A 143 27.87 -2.56 -21.71
N LYS A 144 27.21 -2.69 -22.86
CA LYS A 144 26.57 -3.95 -23.27
C LYS A 144 27.57 -5.09 -23.47
N ALA A 145 28.74 -4.81 -24.04
CA ALA A 145 29.81 -5.79 -24.16
C ALA A 145 30.33 -6.25 -22.78
N LYS A 146 30.45 -5.32 -21.82
CA LYS A 146 30.82 -5.64 -20.43
C LYS A 146 29.76 -6.50 -19.75
N GLU A 147 28.49 -6.10 -19.78
CA GLU A 147 27.35 -6.86 -19.22
C GLU A 147 27.29 -8.29 -19.77
N TRP A 148 27.48 -8.46 -21.09
CA TRP A 148 27.52 -9.78 -21.74
C TRP A 148 28.67 -10.65 -21.21
N SER A 149 29.87 -10.08 -21.04
CA SER A 149 31.03 -10.80 -20.51
C SER A 149 30.83 -11.23 -19.05
N GLU A 150 30.22 -10.38 -18.22
CA GLU A 150 29.93 -10.69 -16.81
C GLU A 150 28.85 -11.76 -16.67
N SER A 151 27.79 -11.71 -17.51
CA SER A 151 26.74 -12.73 -17.54
C SER A 151 27.29 -14.11 -17.93
N LEU A 152 28.20 -14.17 -18.90
CA LEU A 152 28.86 -15.42 -19.30
C LEU A 152 29.69 -16.04 -18.18
N LEU A 153 30.42 -15.20 -17.42
CA LEU A 153 31.20 -15.63 -16.27
C LEU A 153 30.31 -16.15 -15.13
N SER A 154 29.15 -15.54 -14.89
CA SER A 154 28.20 -16.01 -13.88
C SER A 154 27.54 -17.34 -14.25
N PHE A 155 27.33 -17.61 -15.55
CA PHE A 155 26.69 -18.85 -16.01
C PHE A 155 27.66 -20.04 -16.07
N SER A 156 28.96 -19.79 -16.29
CA SER A 156 29.96 -20.84 -16.46
C SER A 156 30.36 -21.56 -15.15
N GLY A 157 29.92 -21.11 -13.96
CA GLY A 157 30.27 -21.74 -12.68
C GLY A 157 31.78 -21.79 -12.37
N THR A 158 32.63 -21.17 -13.19
CA THR A 158 34.10 -21.25 -13.15
C THR A 158 34.72 -20.20 -12.23
N LYS A 159 33.92 -19.54 -11.37
CA LYS A 159 34.45 -18.59 -10.39
C LYS A 159 35.26 -19.27 -9.28
N ASP A 160 35.03 -20.55 -9.03
CA ASP A 160 35.72 -21.30 -7.97
C ASP A 160 36.98 -22.06 -8.45
N ILE A 161 37.26 -22.11 -9.76
CA ILE A 161 38.38 -22.91 -10.31
C ILE A 161 39.61 -22.04 -10.62
N ILE A 162 39.45 -20.75 -10.94
CA ILE A 162 40.57 -19.94 -11.44
C ILE A 162 41.39 -19.29 -10.30
N VAL A 163 40.89 -19.25 -9.06
CA VAL A 163 41.61 -18.66 -7.91
C VAL A 163 42.59 -19.63 -7.23
N LYS A 164 42.57 -20.93 -7.55
CA LYS A 164 43.47 -21.95 -6.95
C LYS A 164 44.49 -22.52 -7.92
N LYS A 165 45.26 -21.66 -8.58
CA LYS A 165 46.43 -22.13 -9.33
C LYS A 165 47.61 -21.19 -9.15
N ASP A 166 47.98 -20.95 -7.90
CA ASP A 166 49.34 -20.56 -7.48
C ASP A 166 49.46 -20.83 -5.97
N ASN A 167 49.91 -22.04 -5.64
CA ASN A 167 50.77 -22.41 -4.50
C ASN A 167 50.63 -23.90 -4.20
N GLY A 168 51.74 -24.63 -4.38
CA GLY A 168 51.86 -26.02 -3.95
C GLY A 168 51.75 -26.13 -2.43
N GLY A 169 50.99 -27.13 -1.98
CA GLY A 169 50.79 -27.47 -0.59
C GLY A 169 49.86 -28.66 -0.48
N ASP A 170 50.43 -29.80 -0.13
CA ASP A 170 49.79 -31.08 0.11
C ASP A 170 48.92 -31.01 1.39
N VAL A 171 47.60 -31.19 1.30
CA VAL A 171 46.74 -31.42 2.49
C VAL A 171 45.47 -32.21 2.13
N ASP A 172 45.52 -33.49 2.46
CA ASP A 172 44.55 -34.38 3.11
C ASP A 172 43.03 -34.27 2.89
N LEU A 173 42.42 -35.42 2.58
CA LEU A 173 40.98 -35.69 2.57
C LEU A 173 40.50 -36.07 3.98
N SER A 174 39.54 -35.33 4.55
CA SER A 174 38.53 -35.91 5.45
C SER A 174 37.30 -35.00 5.64
N ASP A 175 36.17 -35.53 5.19
CA ASP A 175 34.86 -35.61 5.86
C ASP A 175 34.25 -34.44 6.67
N THR A 176 33.02 -34.12 6.23
CA THR A 176 31.76 -33.94 6.99
C THR A 176 31.09 -32.58 7.13
N LYS A 177 29.76 -32.66 6.91
CA LYS A 177 28.62 -31.83 7.36
C LYS A 177 28.15 -30.70 6.45
N SER A 178 27.26 -31.12 5.56
CA SER A 178 26.04 -30.42 5.16
C SER A 178 25.35 -29.76 6.37
N SER A 179 25.33 -28.43 6.37
CA SER A 179 24.41 -27.62 7.17
C SER A 179 23.82 -26.56 6.26
N SER A 180 22.57 -26.78 5.89
CA SER A 180 21.69 -25.81 5.26
C SER A 180 21.46 -24.64 6.20
N THR A 181 22.03 -23.47 5.89
CA THR A 181 21.54 -22.20 6.42
C THR A 181 21.34 -21.26 5.24
N GLY A 182 20.07 -20.95 4.97
CA GLY A 182 19.65 -20.09 3.88
C GLY A 182 20.32 -18.73 4.01
N THR A 183 21.21 -18.44 3.05
CA THR A 183 21.78 -17.11 2.89
C THR A 183 20.87 -16.36 1.92
N THR A 184 20.11 -15.44 2.47
CA THR A 184 19.52 -14.30 1.76
C THR A 184 20.67 -13.53 1.13
N THR A 185 20.96 -13.80 -0.15
CA THR A 185 21.86 -12.96 -0.93
C THR A 185 21.12 -11.68 -1.26
N THR A 186 21.27 -10.73 -0.34
CA THR A 186 21.28 -9.29 -0.59
C THR A 186 21.80 -9.00 -1.98
N THR A 187 20.99 -8.31 -2.78
CA THR A 187 21.38 -7.66 -4.02
C THR A 187 22.65 -6.86 -3.76
N THR A 188 23.79 -7.46 -4.09
CA THR A 188 25.09 -6.84 -4.00
C THR A 188 25.13 -5.77 -5.07
N THR A 189 25.01 -4.52 -4.62
CA THR A 189 25.52 -3.35 -5.31
C THR A 189 26.93 -3.68 -5.79
N THR A 190 27.09 -3.79 -7.10
CA THR A 190 28.38 -3.95 -7.75
C THR A 190 29.17 -2.67 -7.56
N THR A 191 29.89 -2.56 -6.45
CA THR A 191 30.99 -1.60 -6.28
C THR A 191 32.12 -2.04 -7.20
N SER A 192 31.99 -1.77 -8.50
CA SER A 192 33.12 -1.81 -9.42
C SER A 192 33.87 -0.48 -9.28
N SER A 193 34.99 -0.54 -8.57
CA SER A 193 36.00 0.51 -8.51
C SER A 193 36.62 0.71 -9.90
N SER A 194 36.16 1.74 -10.61
CA SER A 194 36.93 2.34 -11.70
C SER A 194 36.58 3.83 -11.79
N SER A 195 37.59 4.63 -11.49
CA SER A 195 37.59 6.09 -11.40
C SER A 195 37.42 6.81 -12.75
N SER A 196 36.86 8.01 -12.64
CA SER A 196 36.93 9.16 -13.56
C SER A 196 35.98 9.21 -14.77
N SER A 197 34.85 9.90 -14.60
CA SER A 197 34.45 10.98 -15.51
C SER A 197 33.50 11.94 -14.79
N SER A 198 33.88 13.21 -14.75
CA SER A 198 33.17 14.35 -14.18
C SER A 198 31.84 14.63 -14.88
N SER A 199 30.75 14.28 -14.21
CA SER A 199 29.42 14.90 -14.27
C SER A 199 28.77 14.50 -12.94
N ASP A 200 27.97 15.38 -12.34
CA ASP A 200 27.24 15.14 -11.09
C ASP A 200 26.17 14.05 -11.25
N ASP A 201 26.60 12.83 -11.59
CA ASP A 201 25.77 11.64 -11.67
C ASP A 201 25.68 11.06 -10.26
N GLU A 202 24.90 11.71 -9.39
CA GLU A 202 24.58 11.13 -8.09
C GLU A 202 23.81 9.82 -8.30
N GLU A 203 24.47 8.70 -8.01
CA GLU A 203 23.83 7.39 -8.03
C GLU A 203 22.60 7.41 -7.12
N ILE A 204 21.44 7.01 -7.67
CA ILE A 204 20.18 7.00 -6.93
C ILE A 204 20.27 5.98 -5.80
N LYS A 205 20.48 6.47 -4.58
CA LYS A 205 20.47 5.64 -3.37
C LYS A 205 19.04 5.45 -2.89
N ILE A 206 18.48 4.28 -3.17
CA ILE A 206 17.15 3.90 -2.67
C ILE A 206 17.25 3.73 -1.15
N ALA A 207 16.33 4.37 -0.42
CA ALA A 207 16.24 4.25 1.04
C ALA A 207 15.94 2.80 1.46
N SER A 208 16.41 2.42 2.65
CA SER A 208 16.12 1.09 3.19
C SER A 208 14.62 0.91 3.43
N ARG A 209 14.11 -0.30 3.16
CA ARG A 209 12.72 -0.68 3.46
C ARG A 209 12.45 -0.81 4.96
N ILE A 210 13.50 -1.09 5.72
CA ILE A 210 13.51 -1.22 7.18
C ILE A 210 13.97 0.12 7.75
N THR A 211 13.21 0.68 8.69
CA THR A 211 13.51 1.97 9.32
C THR A 211 14.24 1.80 10.65
N ALA A 212 14.72 2.89 11.24
CA ALA A 212 15.31 2.85 12.59
C ALA A 212 14.29 2.36 13.64
N ALA A 213 13.03 2.75 13.50
CA ALA A 213 11.95 2.33 14.38
C ALA A 213 11.63 0.83 14.30
N ASP A 214 11.86 0.20 13.14
CA ASP A 214 11.77 -1.25 13.01
C ASP A 214 12.87 -1.99 13.78
N ILE A 215 14.08 -1.43 13.78
CA ILE A 215 15.24 -2.00 14.49
C ILE A 215 15.06 -1.86 16.00
N GLU A 216 14.59 -0.70 16.45
CA GLU A 216 14.31 -0.41 17.86
C GLU A 216 12.99 -1.01 18.36
N ASN A 217 12.14 -1.48 17.44
CA ASN A 217 10.77 -1.93 17.69
C ASN A 217 9.93 -0.90 18.47
N ASP A 218 10.02 0.37 18.07
CA ASP A 218 9.27 1.46 18.70
C ASP A 218 7.80 1.43 18.27
N VAL A 219 6.97 0.79 19.09
CA VAL A 219 5.52 0.68 18.90
C VAL A 219 4.77 2.00 18.85
N LYS A 220 5.37 3.12 19.25
CA LYS A 220 4.73 4.45 19.22
C LYS A 220 4.98 5.18 17.89
N SER A 221 6.00 4.80 17.15
CA SER A 221 6.28 5.39 15.85
C SER A 221 5.28 4.95 14.77
N LEU A 222 4.97 5.86 13.83
CA LEU A 222 4.22 5.54 12.62
C LEU A 222 5.11 4.96 11.51
N ASP A 223 6.41 5.25 11.59
CA ASP A 223 7.43 4.88 10.60
C ASP A 223 7.96 3.45 10.78
N ARG A 224 7.47 2.70 11.76
CA ARG A 224 7.71 1.23 11.82
C ARG A 224 6.78 0.49 10.86
N VAL A 225 7.23 -0.64 10.34
CA VAL A 225 6.46 -1.60 9.54
C VAL A 225 5.73 -0.90 8.40
N LEU A 226 6.48 -0.22 7.54
CA LEU A 226 5.95 0.58 6.43
C LEU A 226 5.10 -0.24 5.44
N GLN A 227 5.32 -1.56 5.38
CA GLN A 227 4.64 -2.49 4.47
C GLN A 227 3.23 -2.89 4.91
N ARG A 228 2.88 -2.70 6.19
CA ARG A 228 1.62 -3.18 6.76
C ARG A 228 0.77 -2.04 7.27
N THR A 229 -0.52 -2.35 7.44
CA THR A 229 -1.46 -1.48 8.13
C THR A 229 -1.21 -1.49 9.63
N LEU A 230 -1.06 -0.31 10.23
CA LEU A 230 -1.01 -0.14 11.69
C LEU A 230 -2.36 0.37 12.21
N TYR A 231 -2.70 -0.05 13.42
CA TYR A 231 -3.92 0.31 14.14
C TYR A 231 -3.57 0.97 15.45
N LEU A 232 -4.25 2.08 15.76
CA LEU A 232 -4.09 2.73 17.05
C LEU A 232 -4.82 1.96 18.15
N ILE A 233 -4.12 1.63 19.23
CA ILE A 233 -4.71 1.17 20.49
C ILE A 233 -4.29 2.10 21.62
N VAL A 234 -5.19 2.29 22.58
CA VAL A 234 -4.98 3.13 23.76
C VAL A 234 -5.14 2.31 25.03
N LYS A 235 -4.37 2.67 26.06
CA LYS A 235 -4.37 2.03 27.37
C LYS A 235 -5.12 2.88 28.39
N LYS A 236 -6.28 2.40 28.85
CA LYS A 236 -7.03 3.04 29.93
C LYS A 236 -6.36 2.73 31.30
N PRO A 237 -6.49 3.60 32.32
CA PRO A 237 -5.93 3.41 33.66
C PRO A 237 -6.72 2.34 34.45
N ARG A 238 -6.72 1.11 33.95
CA ARG A 238 -7.39 -0.05 34.55
C ARG A 238 -6.44 -1.25 34.49
N ASN A 239 -6.56 -2.17 35.44
CA ASN A 239 -5.72 -3.36 35.49
C ASN A 239 -6.19 -4.47 34.53
N LYS A 240 -7.51 -4.56 34.29
CA LYS A 240 -8.12 -5.54 33.38
C LYS A 240 -8.67 -4.83 32.15
N HIS A 241 -8.54 -5.47 30.98
CA HIS A 241 -9.00 -4.94 29.68
C HIS A 241 -8.51 -3.51 29.42
N ALA A 242 -7.24 -3.26 29.73
CA ALA A 242 -6.66 -1.91 29.67
C ALA A 242 -6.53 -1.41 28.23
N TRP A 243 -6.15 -2.30 27.30
CA TRP A 243 -5.93 -1.98 25.89
C TRP A 243 -7.21 -2.16 25.08
N GLN A 244 -7.54 -1.13 24.32
CA GLN A 244 -8.72 -1.09 23.48
C GLN A 244 -8.57 0.02 22.43
N PHE A 245 -9.50 0.07 21.47
CA PHE A 245 -9.64 1.23 20.61
C PHE A 245 -10.07 2.47 21.40
N PRO A 246 -9.73 3.67 20.91
CA PRO A 246 -10.32 4.90 21.40
C PRO A 246 -11.84 4.81 21.34
N GLN A 247 -12.52 5.10 22.45
CA GLN A 247 -13.98 4.98 22.51
C GLN A 247 -14.59 5.80 23.64
N GLY A 248 -15.78 6.32 23.39
CA GLY A 248 -16.58 6.94 24.44
C GLY A 248 -18.06 7.03 24.14
N GLY A 249 -18.79 7.55 25.13
CA GLY A 249 -20.24 7.50 25.15
C GLY A 249 -20.86 8.50 24.19
N VAL A 250 -21.93 8.10 23.51
CA VAL A 250 -22.67 9.04 22.67
C VAL A 250 -23.51 9.97 23.55
N GLU A 251 -23.23 11.27 23.47
CA GLU A 251 -24.00 12.31 24.14
C GLU A 251 -25.03 12.90 23.17
N LYS A 252 -26.31 12.98 23.56
CA LYS A 252 -27.35 13.57 22.68
C LYS A 252 -27.21 15.09 22.71
N PRO A 253 -27.18 15.80 21.55
CA PRO A 253 -27.70 15.43 20.23
C PRO A 253 -26.64 15.02 19.18
N GLU A 254 -25.54 14.37 19.55
CA GLU A 254 -24.47 14.00 18.62
C GLU A 254 -24.78 12.74 17.79
N THR A 255 -24.16 12.66 16.61
CA THR A 255 -24.10 11.44 15.78
C THR A 255 -22.89 10.58 16.16
N LEU A 256 -22.90 9.28 15.82
CA LEU A 256 -21.75 8.38 16.05
C LEU A 256 -20.43 8.92 15.52
N LEU A 257 -20.45 9.58 14.36
CA LEU A 257 -19.27 10.18 13.75
C LEU A 257 -18.77 11.39 14.55
N GLN A 258 -19.67 12.26 15.00
CA GLN A 258 -19.32 13.43 15.81
C GLN A 258 -18.76 13.01 17.17
N THR A 259 -19.42 12.05 17.83
CA THR A 259 -18.91 11.46 19.08
C THR A 259 -17.54 10.83 18.84
N ALA A 260 -17.35 10.01 17.81
CA ALA A 260 -16.05 9.44 17.48
C ALA A 260 -14.97 10.50 17.23
N THR A 261 -15.32 11.64 16.62
CA THR A 261 -14.38 12.74 16.39
C THR A 261 -13.99 13.41 17.70
N ARG A 262 -14.98 13.77 18.52
CA ARG A 262 -14.79 14.39 19.84
C ARG A 262 -13.95 13.50 20.76
N GLU A 263 -14.32 12.23 20.88
CA GLU A 263 -13.61 11.26 21.73
C GLU A 263 -12.17 11.05 21.26
N LEU A 264 -11.91 11.03 19.95
CA LEU A 264 -10.54 10.93 19.44
C LEU A 264 -9.70 12.17 19.81
N GLU A 265 -10.27 13.37 19.72
CA GLU A 265 -9.60 14.61 20.10
C GLU A 265 -9.35 14.71 21.61
N GLU A 266 -10.29 14.25 22.44
CA GLU A 266 -10.16 14.21 23.91
C GLU A 266 -9.13 13.17 24.37
N GLU A 267 -9.13 11.97 23.76
CA GLU A 267 -8.27 10.86 24.16
C GLU A 267 -6.85 10.96 23.59
N CYS A 268 -6.71 11.43 22.34
CA CYS A 268 -5.45 11.40 21.59
C CYS A 268 -4.91 12.78 21.18
N GLY A 269 -5.65 13.85 21.49
CA GLY A 269 -5.29 15.23 21.16
C GLY A 269 -5.55 15.60 19.70
N ASN A 270 -5.59 16.91 19.42
CA ASN A 270 -5.85 17.48 18.09
C ASN A 270 -4.58 17.65 17.21
N HIS A 271 -3.58 16.77 17.37
CA HIS A 271 -2.30 16.85 16.64
C HIS A 271 -2.19 15.76 15.58
N MET A 272 -3.32 15.33 15.03
CA MET A 272 -3.41 14.29 14.01
C MET A 272 -4.35 14.74 12.90
N ASP A 273 -3.89 14.59 11.66
CA ASP A 273 -4.72 14.77 10.48
C ASP A 273 -5.45 13.46 10.19
N VAL A 274 -6.72 13.42 10.56
CA VAL A 274 -7.56 12.23 10.48
C VAL A 274 -8.70 12.41 9.49
N TRP A 275 -8.94 11.38 8.70
CA TRP A 275 -10.08 11.32 7.77
C TRP A 275 -10.95 10.11 8.03
N PHE A 276 -12.21 10.37 8.38
CA PHE A 276 -13.22 9.32 8.53
C PHE A 276 -13.73 8.86 7.17
N VAL A 277 -13.74 7.55 6.96
CA VAL A 277 -14.15 6.93 5.69
C VAL A 277 -15.63 7.17 5.38
N GLY A 278 -16.47 7.21 6.42
CA GLY A 278 -17.91 7.44 6.26
C GLY A 278 -18.67 7.46 7.58
N ARG A 279 -20.00 7.62 7.48
CA ARG A 279 -20.91 7.69 8.63
C ARG A 279 -21.45 6.33 9.09
N ARG A 280 -21.12 5.25 8.39
CA ARG A 280 -21.56 3.90 8.74
C ARG A 280 -20.50 3.22 9.62
N PRO A 281 -20.89 2.61 10.74
CA PRO A 281 -19.97 1.80 11.52
C PRO A 281 -19.57 0.56 10.71
N ILE A 282 -18.30 0.15 10.84
CA ILE A 282 -17.76 -1.04 10.16
C ILE A 282 -18.03 -2.34 10.93
N GLY A 283 -18.39 -2.22 12.20
CA GLY A 283 -18.81 -3.33 13.05
C GLY A 283 -19.17 -2.83 14.44
N TYR A 284 -19.52 -3.78 15.31
CA TYR A 284 -19.91 -3.47 16.68
C TYR A 284 -19.41 -4.52 17.66
N TYR A 285 -19.26 -4.14 18.92
CA TYR A 285 -18.96 -5.03 20.03
C TYR A 285 -19.96 -4.80 21.16
N LYS A 286 -20.52 -5.89 21.69
CA LYS A 286 -21.50 -5.85 22.78
C LYS A 286 -20.87 -6.54 24.00
N TYR A 287 -20.91 -5.87 25.14
CA TYR A 287 -20.51 -6.46 26.41
C TYR A 287 -21.43 -6.01 27.55
N GLU A 288 -21.52 -6.84 28.57
CA GLU A 288 -22.31 -6.59 29.77
C GLU A 288 -21.41 -6.03 30.87
N TYR A 289 -21.96 -5.14 31.69
CA TYR A 289 -21.22 -4.61 32.83
C TYR A 289 -21.23 -5.62 33.98
N PRO A 290 -20.14 -5.71 34.76
CA PRO A 290 -20.13 -6.55 35.95
C PRO A 290 -21.18 -6.06 36.96
N GLU A 291 -21.72 -6.99 37.74
CA GLU A 291 -22.73 -6.68 38.76
C GLU A 291 -22.24 -5.57 39.71
N GLY A 292 -23.08 -4.55 39.92
CA GLY A 292 -22.76 -3.40 40.78
C GLY A 292 -22.07 -2.22 40.07
N TYR A 293 -21.75 -2.33 38.77
CA TYR A 293 -21.20 -1.21 38.01
C TYR A 293 -22.31 -0.28 37.48
N SER A 294 -22.44 0.92 38.07
CA SER A 294 -23.29 1.99 37.56
C SER A 294 -22.48 3.28 37.52
N ARG A 295 -22.15 3.76 36.32
CA ARG A 295 -21.45 5.05 36.13
C ARG A 295 -22.38 6.25 36.04
N ASP A 296 -23.58 6.02 35.52
CA ASP A 296 -24.51 7.09 35.19
C ASP A 296 -25.73 7.05 36.13
N LEU A 297 -26.50 8.15 36.17
CA LEU A 297 -27.80 8.24 36.86
C LEU A 297 -28.81 7.18 36.36
N VAL A 298 -28.57 6.65 35.16
CA VAL A 298 -29.36 5.59 34.53
C VAL A 298 -28.58 4.28 34.61
N LYS A 299 -29.23 3.24 35.15
CA LYS A 299 -28.66 1.90 35.24
C LYS A 299 -28.67 1.24 33.86
N TYR A 300 -27.51 1.11 33.24
CA TYR A 300 -27.31 0.35 32.01
C TYR A 300 -26.86 -1.09 32.32
N THR A 301 -27.39 -2.07 31.59
CA THR A 301 -27.00 -3.49 31.67
C THR A 301 -25.62 -3.74 31.03
N GLY A 302 -25.26 -2.95 30.03
CA GLY A 302 -24.01 -3.10 29.29
C GLY A 302 -23.77 -1.97 28.31
N ALA A 303 -22.83 -2.17 27.39
CA ALA A 303 -22.55 -1.24 26.31
C ALA A 303 -22.53 -1.92 24.94
N LYS A 304 -22.97 -1.16 23.93
CA LYS A 304 -22.83 -1.48 22.51
C LYS A 304 -21.89 -0.46 21.89
N VAL A 305 -20.69 -0.90 21.54
CA VAL A 305 -19.65 -0.09 20.90
C VAL A 305 -19.79 -0.23 19.39
N PHE A 306 -19.98 0.89 18.69
CA PHE A 306 -20.00 0.93 17.22
C PHE A 306 -18.70 1.52 16.72
N PHE A 307 -17.98 0.80 15.87
CA PHE A 307 -16.65 1.22 15.40
C PHE A 307 -16.74 2.01 14.10
N MET A 308 -16.18 3.21 14.10
CA MET A 308 -16.02 4.08 12.95
C MET A 308 -14.62 3.92 12.38
N LYS A 309 -14.50 3.78 11.04
CA LYS A 309 -13.20 3.68 10.38
C LYS A 309 -12.64 5.06 10.04
N ALA A 310 -11.37 5.27 10.39
CA ALA A 310 -10.65 6.48 10.05
C ALA A 310 -9.21 6.17 9.60
N HIS A 311 -8.67 7.03 8.74
CA HIS A 311 -7.27 6.99 8.31
C HIS A 311 -6.51 8.17 8.90
N ILE A 312 -5.29 7.92 9.37
CA ILE A 312 -4.33 8.98 9.70
C ILE A 312 -3.47 9.30 8.48
N PHE A 313 -3.26 10.57 8.20
CA PHE A 313 -2.35 11.05 7.15
C PHE A 313 -1.06 11.63 7.70
N SER A 314 -1.16 12.34 8.83
CA SER A 314 -0.04 13.04 9.46
C SER A 314 -0.32 13.26 10.94
N GLY A 315 0.72 13.62 11.67
CA GLY A 315 0.66 13.90 13.10
C GLY A 315 0.86 12.67 13.98
N GLN A 316 0.68 12.87 15.28
CA GLN A 316 0.94 11.83 16.28
C GLN A 316 0.03 12.00 17.48
N VAL A 317 -0.29 10.87 18.13
CA VAL A 317 -1.07 10.82 19.36
C VAL A 317 -0.32 11.53 20.48
N ARG A 318 -1.03 12.40 21.21
CA ARG A 318 -0.56 12.98 22.46
C ARG A 318 -1.54 12.59 23.55
N VAL A 319 -1.03 11.84 24.53
CA VAL A 319 -1.83 11.31 25.63
C VAL A 319 -1.91 12.34 26.75
N ASP A 320 -3.12 12.62 27.21
CA ASP A 320 -3.40 13.60 28.27
C ASP A 320 -3.10 13.08 29.70
N ASN A 321 -2.72 11.81 29.85
CA ASN A 321 -2.42 11.11 31.12
C ASN A 321 -3.57 11.11 32.16
N LYS A 322 -4.74 11.65 31.82
CA LYS A 322 -5.94 11.67 32.66
C LYS A 322 -6.83 10.47 32.39
N GLU A 323 -7.22 10.28 31.14
CA GLU A 323 -8.13 9.22 30.71
C GLU A 323 -7.42 8.01 30.10
N ILE A 324 -6.25 8.25 29.53
CA ILE A 324 -5.38 7.26 28.89
C ILE A 324 -3.99 7.39 29.48
N VAL A 325 -3.34 6.26 29.69
CA VAL A 325 -1.99 6.15 30.26
C VAL A 325 -0.95 6.01 29.15
N ASP A 326 -1.28 5.28 28.09
CA ASP A 326 -0.34 4.96 27.03
C ASP A 326 -1.04 4.67 25.71
N PHE A 327 -0.30 4.66 24.62
CA PHE A 327 -0.79 4.29 23.30
C PHE A 327 0.25 3.47 22.55
N ALA A 328 -0.22 2.71 21.56
CA ALA A 328 0.63 1.98 20.64
C ALA A 328 -0.02 1.89 19.27
N TRP A 329 0.81 1.93 18.23
CA TRP A 329 0.43 1.58 16.87
C TRP A 329 0.80 0.12 16.64
N VAL A 330 -0.18 -0.74 16.44
CA VAL A 330 0.00 -2.21 16.37
C VAL A 330 -0.46 -2.78 15.04
N THR A 331 0.20 -3.83 14.57
CA THR A 331 -0.31 -4.64 13.45
C THR A 331 -1.44 -5.55 13.93
N LYS A 332 -2.23 -6.10 12.99
CA LYS A 332 -3.30 -7.07 13.30
C LYS A 332 -2.79 -8.26 14.14
N GLN A 333 -1.61 -8.78 13.80
CA GLN A 333 -0.99 -9.93 14.48
C GLN A 333 -0.56 -9.61 15.90
N GLU A 334 0.04 -8.43 16.11
CA GLU A 334 0.47 -8.02 17.45
C GLU A 334 -0.74 -7.71 18.34
N MET A 335 -1.81 -7.15 17.77
CA MET A 335 -3.01 -6.76 18.51
C MET A 335 -3.60 -7.91 19.34
N GLU A 336 -3.57 -9.14 18.84
CA GLU A 336 -4.03 -10.34 19.55
C GLU A 336 -3.38 -10.51 20.93
N ASN A 337 -2.12 -10.09 21.08
CA ASN A 337 -1.38 -10.17 22.33
C ASN A 337 -1.70 -9.02 23.31
N TYR A 338 -2.24 -7.90 22.81
CA TYR A 338 -2.54 -6.71 23.63
C TYR A 338 -3.95 -6.72 24.21
N VAL A 339 -4.94 -7.07 23.37
CA VAL A 339 -6.35 -6.96 23.73
C VAL A 339 -6.89 -8.29 24.28
N HIS A 340 -8.05 -8.23 24.94
CA HIS A 340 -8.70 -9.44 25.44
C HIS A 340 -9.17 -10.35 24.28
N PRO A 341 -9.08 -11.69 24.40
CA PRO A 341 -9.47 -12.61 23.32
C PRO A 341 -10.90 -12.42 22.80
N ASP A 342 -11.89 -12.21 23.69
CA ASP A 342 -13.28 -11.98 23.29
C ASP A 342 -13.46 -10.69 22.48
N PHE A 343 -12.69 -9.66 22.84
CA PHE A 343 -12.67 -8.41 22.11
C PHE A 343 -12.03 -8.63 20.74
N TYR A 344 -10.85 -9.26 20.68
CA TYR A 344 -10.16 -9.58 19.44
C TYR A 344 -11.03 -10.39 18.48
N ASN A 345 -11.70 -11.43 18.97
CA ASN A 345 -12.60 -12.27 18.18
C ASN A 345 -13.76 -11.49 17.57
N SER A 346 -14.22 -10.43 18.23
CA SER A 346 -15.28 -9.56 17.73
C SER A 346 -14.80 -8.56 16.69
N ILE A 347 -13.53 -8.15 16.76
CA ILE A 347 -12.98 -7.10 15.89
C ILE A 347 -12.13 -7.60 14.72
N LYS A 348 -11.63 -8.84 14.78
CA LYS A 348 -10.63 -9.38 13.83
C LYS A 348 -11.05 -9.28 12.36
N ASP A 349 -12.36 -9.38 12.09
CA ASP A 349 -12.93 -9.33 10.74
C ASP A 349 -12.99 -7.89 10.19
N MET A 350 -12.91 -6.88 11.06
CA MET A 350 -12.84 -5.47 10.67
C MET A 350 -11.41 -5.04 10.28
N LEU A 351 -10.39 -5.83 10.62
CA LEU A 351 -8.98 -5.52 10.43
C LEU A 351 -8.44 -6.15 9.14
N SER A 352 -7.75 -5.36 8.32
CA SER A 352 -7.01 -5.85 7.15
C SER A 352 -5.82 -6.74 7.54
N GLU A 353 -5.58 -7.76 6.73
CA GLU A 353 -4.41 -8.65 6.84
C GLU A 353 -3.20 -8.15 6.06
N LEU A 354 -3.43 -7.19 5.17
CA LEU A 354 -2.44 -6.56 4.30
C LEU A 354 -2.09 -5.16 4.81
#